data_AF-A0A920NPA7-F1
#
_entry.id   AF-A0A920NPA7-F1
#
_cell.length_a   1.000
_cell.length_b   1.000
_cell.length_c   1.000
_cell.angle_alpha   90.00
_cell.angle_beta   90.00
_cell.angle_gamma   90.00
#
_symmetry.space_group_name_H-M   'P 1'
#
loop_
_entity.id
_entity.type
_entity.pdbx_description
1 polymer ?
#
loop_
_entity_poly.entity_id
_entity_poly.type
_entity_poly.pdbx_seq_one_letter_code
_entity_poly.pdbx_strand_id
1 'polypeptide(L)'
;MDNGGAIRDEYVADHPALEGRVLFTSSDPGTPEAAFLKLNTPAESIAGYVTKGYIVRTRADADTEAARTGDTEPRDLALSSGAQFVSTDYYVADARHDTSDRWTDYTVALPDNMIARENPISGNGTFTGQEIE
;
A
#
# COMPACT_ATOMS: atom_id res chain seq x y z
N MET A 1 -3.40 5.32 11.71
CA MET A 1 -4.05 6.54 11.18
C MET A 1 -5.32 6.16 10.43
N ASP A 2 -6.41 5.85 11.12
CA ASP A 2 -7.72 5.54 10.53
C ASP A 2 -8.65 6.73 10.73
N ASN A 3 -8.45 7.77 9.93
CA ASN A 3 -9.18 9.05 10.06
C ASN A 3 -10.47 9.04 9.19
N GLY A 4 -11.22 7.94 9.22
CA GLY A 4 -12.52 7.82 8.57
C GLY A 4 -13.66 8.41 9.40
N GLY A 5 -14.89 8.07 9.04
CA GLY A 5 -16.09 8.48 9.81
C GLY A 5 -16.18 9.99 9.99
N ALA A 6 -16.55 10.44 11.20
CA ALA A 6 -16.83 11.84 11.49
C ALA A 6 -15.69 12.81 11.09
N ILE A 7 -14.43 12.39 11.19
CA ILE A 7 -13.27 13.24 10.80
C ILE A 7 -13.25 13.43 9.27
N ARG A 8 -13.48 12.36 8.51
CA ARG A 8 -13.61 12.41 7.05
C ARG A 8 -14.84 13.21 6.64
N ASP A 9 -15.97 12.99 7.32
CA ASP A 9 -17.24 13.63 6.98
C ASP A 9 -17.16 15.16 7.16
N GLU A 10 -16.57 15.63 8.27
CA GLU A 10 -16.32 17.06 8.52
C GLU A 10 -15.40 17.68 7.46
N TYR A 11 -14.37 16.94 7.03
CA TYR A 11 -13.44 17.43 6.02
C TYR A 11 -14.07 17.53 4.62
N VAL A 12 -14.99 16.61 4.28
CA VAL A 12 -15.65 16.55 2.96
C VAL A 12 -16.86 17.49 2.89
N ALA A 13 -17.46 17.88 4.02
CA ALA A 13 -18.62 18.75 4.09
C ALA A 13 -18.45 20.00 3.21
N ASP A 14 -19.45 20.30 2.37
CA ASP A 14 -19.48 21.41 1.40
C ASP A 14 -18.36 21.42 0.34
N HIS A 15 -17.60 20.34 0.22
CA HIS A 15 -16.51 20.17 -0.74
C HIS A 15 -16.67 18.85 -1.53
N PRO A 16 -17.70 18.74 -2.40
CA PRO A 16 -17.92 17.55 -3.21
C PRO A 16 -16.66 17.21 -4.02
N ALA A 17 -16.35 15.92 -4.13
CA ALA A 17 -15.13 15.43 -4.79
C ALA A 17 -13.81 16.07 -4.27
N LEU A 18 -13.82 16.58 -3.03
CA LEU A 18 -12.68 17.28 -2.41
C LEU A 18 -12.27 18.56 -3.12
N GLU A 19 -13.18 19.21 -3.87
CA GLU A 19 -12.86 20.46 -4.56
C GLU A 19 -12.36 21.53 -3.59
N GLY A 20 -11.17 22.07 -3.84
CA GLY A 20 -10.53 23.07 -2.97
C GLY A 20 -9.90 22.51 -1.68
N ARG A 21 -9.88 21.20 -1.47
CA ARG A 21 -9.20 20.54 -0.34
C ARG A 21 -7.77 20.10 -0.73
N VAL A 22 -6.89 20.03 0.27
CA VAL A 22 -5.44 19.77 0.06
C VAL A 22 -5.02 18.32 0.33
N LEU A 23 -5.93 17.49 0.83
CA LEU A 23 -5.69 16.11 1.24
C LEU A 23 -6.71 15.19 0.59
N PHE A 24 -6.27 14.00 0.19
CA PHE A 24 -7.17 12.88 -0.03
C PHE A 24 -7.71 12.34 1.29
N THR A 25 -8.89 11.75 1.23
CA THR A 25 -9.53 11.12 2.38
C THR A 25 -9.58 9.61 2.22
N SER A 26 -9.63 8.89 3.35
CA SER A 26 -9.91 7.45 3.35
C SER A 26 -11.43 7.25 3.24
N SER A 27 -11.97 7.44 2.04
CA SER A 27 -13.40 7.36 1.76
C SER A 27 -13.81 6.04 1.14
N ASP A 28 -15.10 5.75 1.21
CA ASP A 28 -15.67 4.50 0.72
C ASP A 28 -15.64 4.48 -0.82
N PRO A 29 -15.21 3.38 -1.46
CA PRO A 29 -15.17 3.31 -2.93
C PRO A 29 -16.52 3.65 -3.56
N GLY A 30 -16.49 4.50 -4.59
CA GLY A 30 -17.67 4.93 -5.34
C GLY A 30 -18.24 6.28 -4.91
N THR A 31 -17.79 6.85 -3.80
CA THR A 31 -18.13 8.24 -3.47
C THR A 31 -17.25 9.23 -4.26
N PRO A 32 -17.73 10.46 -4.54
CA PRO A 32 -16.99 11.44 -5.34
C PRO A 32 -15.58 11.76 -4.80
N GLU A 33 -15.40 11.72 -3.48
CA GLU A 33 -14.16 12.02 -2.78
C GLU A 33 -13.17 10.82 -2.69
N ALA A 34 -13.57 9.63 -3.15
CA ALA A 34 -12.82 8.38 -2.97
C ALA A 34 -11.74 8.13 -4.03
N ALA A 35 -10.85 9.09 -4.30
CA ALA A 35 -9.73 8.86 -5.24
C ALA A 35 -8.63 7.93 -4.68
N PHE A 36 -8.46 7.94 -3.35
CA PHE A 36 -7.42 7.20 -2.64
C PHE A 36 -8.03 6.19 -1.66
N LEU A 37 -7.63 4.92 -1.76
CA LEU A 37 -8.11 3.85 -0.90
C LEU A 37 -6.99 3.35 0.01
N LYS A 38 -7.27 3.36 1.32
CA LYS A 38 -6.39 2.78 2.32
C LYS A 38 -6.90 1.39 2.70
N LEU A 39 -6.37 0.36 2.04
CA LEU A 39 -6.75 -1.03 2.26
C LEU A 39 -5.68 -1.74 3.08
N ASN A 40 -5.85 -1.75 4.40
CA ASN A 40 -4.84 -2.23 5.35
C ASN A 40 -4.45 -3.71 5.21
N THR A 41 -5.27 -4.54 4.60
CA THR A 41 -5.00 -5.96 4.40
C THR A 41 -4.80 -6.22 2.91
N PRO A 42 -3.67 -6.82 2.49
CA PRO A 42 -3.46 -7.16 1.10
C PRO A 42 -4.45 -8.24 0.67
N ALA A 43 -5.00 -8.10 -0.54
CA ALA A 43 -5.98 -9.02 -1.11
C ALA A 43 -5.96 -8.92 -2.64
N GLU A 44 -6.30 -10.01 -3.35
CA GLU A 44 -6.41 -10.02 -4.81
C GLU A 44 -7.44 -9.00 -5.34
N SER A 45 -8.47 -8.69 -4.54
CA SER A 45 -9.52 -7.72 -4.88
C SER A 45 -9.01 -6.30 -5.10
N ILE A 46 -7.82 -5.97 -4.59
CA ILE A 46 -7.15 -4.68 -4.80
C ILE A 46 -6.96 -4.40 -6.30
N ALA A 47 -6.61 -5.41 -7.10
CA ALA A 47 -6.43 -5.25 -8.54
C ALA A 47 -7.70 -4.71 -9.22
N GLY A 48 -8.88 -5.09 -8.72
CA GLY A 48 -10.16 -4.58 -9.22
C GLY A 48 -10.37 -3.08 -8.95
N TYR A 49 -9.84 -2.54 -7.86
CA TYR A 49 -9.86 -1.10 -7.59
C TYR A 49 -8.83 -0.36 -8.45
N VAL A 50 -7.62 -0.91 -8.58
CA VAL A 50 -6.57 -0.33 -9.42
C VAL A 50 -7.03 -0.20 -10.87
N THR A 51 -7.65 -1.25 -11.43
CA THR A 51 -8.24 -1.21 -12.79
C THR A 51 -9.33 -0.16 -12.95
N LYS A 52 -10.05 0.18 -11.88
CA LYS A 52 -11.07 1.25 -11.88
C LYS A 52 -10.48 2.66 -11.74
N GLY A 53 -9.15 2.78 -11.62
CA GLY A 53 -8.45 4.06 -11.53
C GLY A 53 -8.26 4.59 -10.10
N TYR A 54 -8.55 3.79 -9.07
CA TYR A 54 -8.26 4.18 -7.69
C TYR A 54 -6.75 4.13 -7.42
N ILE A 55 -6.26 5.07 -6.61
CA ILE A 55 -4.92 4.99 -6.02
C ILE A 55 -5.04 4.21 -4.72
N VAL A 56 -4.35 3.07 -4.61
CA VAL A 56 -4.47 2.18 -3.45
C VAL A 56 -3.16 2.14 -2.66
N ARG A 57 -3.29 2.26 -1.34
CA ARG A 57 -2.25 1.91 -0.39
C ARG A 57 -2.63 0.65 0.38
N THR A 58 -1.71 -0.30 0.50
CA THR A 58 -1.84 -1.48 1.37
C THR A 58 -0.62 -1.67 2.29
N ARG A 59 -0.63 -2.73 3.11
CA ARG A 59 0.49 -3.11 3.98
C ARG A 59 1.09 -4.43 3.51
N ALA A 60 2.40 -4.57 3.63
CA ALA A 60 3.10 -5.84 3.45
C ALA A 60 3.09 -6.71 4.72
N ASP A 61 2.84 -6.10 5.87
CA ASP A 61 2.95 -6.72 7.19
C ASP A 61 2.06 -6.00 8.22
N ALA A 62 1.81 -6.67 9.35
CA ALA A 62 1.08 -6.12 10.48
C ALA A 62 1.54 -6.75 11.80
N ASP A 63 1.46 -5.97 12.88
CA ASP A 63 1.62 -6.42 14.26
C ASP A 63 2.92 -7.19 14.54
N THR A 64 3.96 -6.94 13.74
CA THR A 64 5.27 -7.63 13.76
C THR A 64 5.24 -9.13 13.42
N GLU A 65 4.08 -9.68 13.07
CA GLU A 65 3.90 -11.13 12.87
C GLU A 65 4.84 -11.68 11.79
N ALA A 66 4.83 -11.08 10.60
CA ALA A 66 5.68 -11.50 9.48
C ALA A 66 7.18 -11.48 9.82
N ALA A 67 7.64 -10.49 10.59
CA ALA A 67 9.03 -10.39 11.01
C ALA A 67 9.44 -11.40 12.10
N ARG A 68 8.47 -12.05 12.74
CA ARG A 68 8.72 -13.08 13.77
C ARG A 68 8.52 -14.48 13.24
N THR A 69 7.63 -14.66 12.28
CA THR A 69 7.33 -15.95 11.65
C THR A 69 8.13 -16.20 10.38
N GLY A 70 8.59 -15.14 9.71
CA GLY A 70 9.16 -15.21 8.36
C GLY A 70 8.12 -15.40 7.26
N ASP A 71 6.83 -15.23 7.57
CA ASP A 71 5.76 -15.36 6.58
C ASP A 71 5.78 -14.20 5.58
N THR A 72 6.02 -14.52 4.31
CA THR A 72 6.09 -13.54 3.22
C THR A 72 4.81 -13.42 2.42
N GLU A 73 3.80 -14.25 2.68
CA GLU A 73 2.57 -14.28 1.89
C GLU A 73 1.88 -12.90 1.82
N PRO A 74 1.73 -12.15 2.94
CA PRO A 74 1.13 -10.81 2.89
C PRO A 74 1.95 -9.80 2.06
N ARG A 75 3.30 -9.88 2.12
CA ARG A 75 4.19 -9.04 1.31
C ARG A 75 4.02 -9.33 -0.16
N ASP A 76 4.07 -10.59 -0.54
CA ASP A 76 4.05 -11.01 -1.93
C ASP A 76 2.68 -10.70 -2.56
N LEU A 77 1.61 -10.83 -1.78
CA LEU A 77 0.27 -10.39 -2.19
C LEU A 77 0.18 -8.87 -2.31
N ALA A 78 0.71 -8.11 -1.34
CA ALA A 78 0.73 -6.65 -1.40
C ALA A 78 1.43 -6.15 -2.67
N LEU A 79 2.62 -6.69 -2.96
CA LEU A 79 3.40 -6.32 -4.14
C LEU A 79 2.66 -6.69 -5.44
N SER A 80 2.13 -7.90 -5.56
CA SER A 80 1.45 -8.36 -6.79
C SER A 80 0.07 -7.73 -7.02
N SER A 81 -0.57 -7.21 -5.97
CA SER A 81 -1.95 -6.67 -6.03
C SER A 81 -2.15 -5.45 -6.94
N GLY A 82 -1.08 -4.75 -7.31
CA GLY A 82 -1.16 -3.48 -8.04
C GLY A 82 -1.37 -2.25 -7.15
N ALA A 83 -1.38 -2.37 -5.82
CA ALA A 83 -1.34 -1.20 -4.95
C ALA A 83 -0.13 -0.31 -5.29
N GLN A 84 -0.38 0.99 -5.46
CA GLN A 84 0.67 1.96 -5.80
C GLN A 84 1.57 2.25 -4.60
N PHE A 85 1.06 2.07 -3.37
CA PHE A 85 1.84 2.21 -2.15
C PHE A 85 1.74 0.96 -1.30
N VAL A 86 2.90 0.41 -0.93
CA VAL A 86 3.02 -0.69 0.02
C VAL A 86 3.77 -0.17 1.23
N SER A 87 3.11 -0.15 2.39
CA SER A 87 3.75 0.24 3.64
C SER A 87 4.30 -0.97 4.39
N THR A 88 5.45 -0.75 5.02
CA THR A 88 6.17 -1.74 5.82
C THR A 88 7.08 -0.99 6.80
N ASP A 89 7.27 -1.54 7.99
CA ASP A 89 8.33 -1.11 8.91
C ASP A 89 9.64 -1.89 8.66
N TYR A 90 9.63 -2.86 7.74
CA TYR A 90 10.69 -3.84 7.49
C TYR A 90 11.33 -3.66 6.10
N TYR A 91 11.59 -2.42 5.70
CA TYR A 91 12.40 -2.13 4.49
C TYR A 91 13.86 -2.62 4.65
N VAL A 92 14.28 -2.83 5.89
CA VAL A 92 15.43 -3.64 6.31
C VAL A 92 14.96 -4.59 7.41
N ALA A 93 15.68 -5.69 7.62
CA ALA A 93 15.30 -6.65 8.66
C ALA A 93 15.41 -6.01 10.05
N ASP A 94 14.59 -6.48 10.99
CA ASP A 94 14.67 -6.02 12.37
C ASP A 94 16.03 -6.39 12.98
N ALA A 95 16.71 -5.44 13.62
CA ALA A 95 18.02 -5.69 14.23
C ALA A 95 18.00 -6.82 15.28
N ARG A 96 16.83 -7.16 15.84
CA ARG A 96 16.68 -8.28 16.78
C ARG A 96 16.91 -9.65 16.14
N HIS A 97 16.80 -9.79 14.83
CA HIS A 97 17.09 -11.05 14.14
C HIS A 97 18.53 -11.54 14.38
N ASP A 98 19.49 -10.61 14.56
CA ASP A 98 20.90 -10.96 14.78
C ASP A 98 21.16 -11.57 16.18
N THR A 99 20.22 -11.41 17.11
CA THR A 99 20.43 -11.73 18.54
C THR A 99 19.33 -12.59 19.15
N SER A 100 18.28 -12.93 18.38
CA SER A 100 17.12 -13.66 18.90
C SER A 100 16.45 -14.50 17.82
N ASP A 101 16.37 -15.81 18.06
CA ASP A 101 15.65 -16.80 17.22
C ASP A 101 14.13 -16.56 17.10
N ARG A 102 13.57 -15.59 17.83
CA ARG A 102 12.16 -15.15 17.71
C ARG A 102 11.90 -14.14 16.59
N TRP A 103 12.94 -13.72 15.88
CA TRP A 103 12.91 -12.74 14.80
C TRP A 103 13.61 -13.35 13.59
N THR A 104 13.09 -13.07 12.40
CA THR A 104 13.63 -13.55 11.13
C THR A 104 14.28 -12.41 10.36
N ASP A 105 14.95 -12.73 9.27
CA ASP A 105 15.51 -11.78 8.30
C ASP A 105 14.44 -11.22 7.34
N TYR A 106 13.18 -11.23 7.74
CA TYR A 106 12.07 -10.71 6.95
C TYR A 106 12.34 -9.28 6.50
N THR A 107 12.22 -9.07 5.19
CA THR A 107 12.41 -7.78 4.54
C THR A 107 11.37 -7.58 3.43
N VAL A 108 11.09 -6.30 3.16
CA VAL A 108 10.20 -5.87 2.09
C VAL A 108 10.96 -4.94 1.18
N ALA A 109 11.23 -5.41 -0.03
CA ALA A 109 11.83 -4.64 -1.11
C ALA A 109 11.11 -4.96 -2.42
N LEU A 110 11.18 -4.03 -3.38
CA LEU A 110 10.83 -4.38 -4.76
C LEU A 110 11.89 -5.34 -5.32
N PRO A 111 11.54 -6.16 -6.32
CA PRO A 111 12.52 -6.97 -7.04
C PRO A 111 13.71 -6.12 -7.50
N ASP A 112 14.90 -6.73 -7.49
CA ASP A 112 16.16 -6.10 -7.90
C ASP A 112 16.55 -4.84 -7.10
N ASN A 113 16.03 -4.67 -5.88
CA ASN A 113 16.25 -3.50 -5.02
C ASN A 113 15.88 -2.17 -5.69
N MET A 114 14.90 -2.18 -6.60
CA MET A 114 14.41 -0.97 -7.24
C MET A 114 13.66 -0.08 -6.24
N ILE A 115 13.69 1.25 -6.45
CA ILE A 115 12.92 2.21 -5.64
C ILE A 115 11.48 2.39 -6.15
N ALA A 116 11.24 2.04 -7.41
CA ALA A 116 9.93 2.00 -8.02
C ALA A 116 9.94 1.06 -9.22
N ARG A 117 8.76 0.57 -9.60
CA ARG A 117 8.55 -0.29 -10.76
C ARG A 117 7.26 0.09 -11.45
N GLU A 118 7.11 -0.34 -12.70
CA GLU A 118 5.83 -0.24 -13.38
C GLU A 118 4.75 -1.07 -12.66
N ASN A 119 3.53 -0.54 -12.61
CA ASN A 119 2.43 -1.19 -11.90
C ASN A 119 2.01 -2.49 -12.63
N PRO A 120 1.94 -3.64 -11.95
CA PRO A 120 1.63 -4.92 -12.60
C PRO A 120 0.18 -5.04 -13.10
N ILE A 121 -0.73 -4.14 -12.70
CA ILE A 121 -2.14 -4.15 -13.07
C ILE A 121 -2.47 -3.02 -14.06
N SER A 122 -2.06 -1.78 -13.76
CA SER A 122 -2.39 -0.61 -14.58
C SER A 122 -1.29 -0.21 -15.55
N GLY A 123 -0.11 -0.82 -15.47
CA GLY A 123 1.01 -0.58 -16.39
C GLY A 123 0.80 -1.26 -17.74
N ASN A 124 1.53 -0.80 -18.75
CA ASN A 124 1.45 -1.32 -20.12
C ASN A 124 2.81 -1.86 -20.63
N GLY A 125 3.83 -1.89 -19.78
CA GLY A 125 5.17 -2.36 -20.08
C GLY A 125 6.11 -1.28 -20.63
N THR A 126 5.62 -0.06 -20.87
CA THR A 126 6.41 1.00 -21.54
C THR A 126 7.59 1.47 -20.68
N PHE A 127 7.45 1.39 -19.35
CA PHE A 127 8.43 1.93 -18.40
C PHE A 127 9.27 0.85 -17.72
N THR A 128 9.08 -0.41 -18.11
CA THR A 128 9.82 -1.54 -17.54
C THR A 128 11.30 -1.42 -17.88
N GLY A 129 12.15 -1.41 -16.85
CA GLY A 129 13.60 -1.30 -16.99
C GLY A 129 14.12 0.10 -17.33
N GLN A 130 13.27 1.13 -17.28
CA GLN A 130 13.71 2.51 -17.39
C GLN A 130 14.23 3.02 -16.04
N GLU A 131 15.29 3.84 -16.09
CA GLU A 131 15.75 4.57 -14.91
C GLU A 131 14.74 5.65 -14.54
N ILE A 132 14.50 5.79 -13.24
CA ILE A 132 13.66 6.83 -12.67
C ILE A 132 14.61 7.92 -12.17
N GLU A 133 14.74 9.01 -12.93
CA GLU A 133 15.52 10.20 -12.54
C GLU A 133 14.80 11.06 -11.50
#